data_AF-A0A2V7KGC5-F1
#
_entry.id   AF-A0A2V7KGC5-F1
#
_cell.length_a   1.000
_cell.length_b   1.000
_cell.length_c   1.000
_cell.angle_alpha   90.00
_cell.angle_beta   90.00
_cell.angle_gamma   90.00
#
_symmetry.space_group_name_H-M   'P 1'
#
loop_
_entity.id
_entity.type
_entity.pdbx_description
1 polymer ?
#
loop_
_entity_poly.entity_id
_entity_poly.type
_entity_poly.pdbx_seq_one_letter_code
_entity_poly.pdbx_strand_id
1 'polypeptide(L)'
;MPTPLDTPSKGRVWWFRVLQAVVLAGAAYYLFRVAAPQWPAIRQRSLAWRAGPLALSALLIVANLAWMIAIWRTSLRWCAERVHYWDAARIWFTANLARFLPGAVLQFASLALMASRYGVSPAAA
;
A
#
# COMPACT_ATOMS: atom_id res chain seq x y z
N MET A 1 -28.55 7.43 26.86
CA MET A 1 -28.18 8.78 26.37
C MET A 1 -26.84 8.66 25.67
N PRO A 2 -26.68 9.07 24.40
CA PRO A 2 -25.37 9.08 23.74
C PRO A 2 -24.57 10.31 24.21
N THR A 3 -23.34 10.09 24.64
CA THR A 3 -22.37 11.12 25.04
C THR A 3 -21.94 11.95 23.82
N PRO A 4 -21.80 13.29 23.90
CA PRO A 4 -21.25 14.08 22.80
C PRO A 4 -19.80 13.68 22.56
N LEU A 5 -19.46 13.31 21.33
CA LEU A 5 -18.07 13.10 20.92
C LEU A 5 -17.34 14.44 21.00
N ASP A 6 -16.28 14.50 21.82
CA ASP A 6 -15.38 15.65 21.90
C ASP A 6 -14.84 15.97 20.49
N THR A 7 -15.34 17.04 19.89
CA THR A 7 -14.80 17.52 18.63
C THR A 7 -13.40 18.09 18.91
N PRO A 8 -12.36 17.61 18.21
CA PRO A 8 -11.01 18.06 18.48
C PRO A 8 -10.93 19.58 18.29
N SER A 9 -10.38 20.29 19.28
CA SER A 9 -10.22 21.74 19.18
C SER A 9 -9.41 22.09 17.93
N LYS A 10 -9.86 23.10 17.18
CA LYS A 10 -9.23 23.51 15.90
C LYS A 10 -7.71 23.71 16.04
N GLY A 11 -7.24 24.18 17.21
CA GLY A 11 -5.82 24.34 17.53
C GLY A 11 -5.03 23.02 17.55
N ARG A 12 -5.60 21.93 18.08
CA ARG A 12 -4.94 20.61 18.11
C ARG A 12 -4.73 20.08 16.69
N VAL A 13 -5.74 20.18 15.83
CA VAL A 13 -5.67 19.74 14.42
C VAL A 13 -4.65 20.57 13.64
N TRP A 14 -4.59 21.88 13.87
CA TRP A 14 -3.60 22.76 13.22
C TRP A 14 -2.17 22.40 13.63
N TRP A 15 -1.90 22.20 14.92
CA TRP A 15 -0.57 21.78 15.39
C TRP A 15 -0.12 20.45 14.81
N PHE A 16 -1.01 19.47 14.70
CA PHE A 16 -0.70 18.20 14.04
C PHE A 16 -0.33 18.39 12.56
N ARG A 17 -1.03 19.27 11.83
CA ARG A 17 -0.69 19.58 10.43
C ARG A 17 0.66 20.27 10.31
N VAL A 18 0.97 21.20 11.20
CA VAL A 18 2.28 21.86 11.24
C VAL A 18 3.39 20.85 11.50
N LEU A 19 3.23 20.00 12.53
CA LEU A 19 4.19 18.94 12.82
C LEU A 19 4.38 17.99 11.63
N GLN A 20 3.30 17.55 11.00
CA GLN A 20 3.35 16.71 9.80
C GLN A 20 4.10 17.40 8.66
N ALA A 21 3.85 18.69 8.42
CA ALA A 21 4.55 19.47 7.40
C ALA A 21 6.05 19.59 7.71
N VAL A 22 6.44 19.86 8.95
CA VAL A 22 7.84 19.92 9.37
C VAL A 22 8.53 18.57 9.18
N VAL A 23 7.87 17.46 9.57
CA VAL A 23 8.42 16.12 9.39
C VAL A 23 8.61 15.79 7.91
N LEU A 24 7.62 16.06 7.07
CA LEU A 24 7.70 15.82 5.62
C LEU A 24 8.78 16.68 4.96
N ALA A 25 8.86 17.97 5.32
CA ALA A 25 9.88 18.88 4.81
C ALA A 25 11.29 18.44 5.27
N GLY A 26 11.44 18.04 6.52
CA GLY A 26 12.69 17.51 7.07
C GLY A 26 13.13 16.22 6.38
N ALA A 27 12.20 15.29 6.16
CA ALA A 27 12.47 14.06 5.42
C ALA A 27 12.87 14.33 3.96
N ALA A 28 12.17 15.23 3.27
CA ALA A 28 12.49 15.63 1.91
C ALA A 28 13.87 16.32 1.83
N TYR A 29 14.16 17.22 2.77
CA TYR A 29 15.47 17.88 2.88
C TYR A 29 16.59 16.85 3.13
N TYR A 30 16.37 15.92 4.05
CA TYR A 30 17.34 14.87 4.34
C TYR A 30 17.60 13.98 3.12
N LEU A 31 16.55 13.52 2.45
CA LEU A 31 16.66 12.72 1.22
C LEU A 31 17.42 13.49 0.13
N PHE A 32 17.10 14.77 -0.08
CA PHE A 32 17.79 15.61 -1.05
C PHE A 32 19.27 15.79 -0.68
N ARG A 33 19.57 16.08 0.59
CA ARG A 33 20.95 16.24 1.08
C ARG A 33 21.78 14.98 0.88
N VAL A 34 21.20 13.80 1.08
CA VAL A 34 21.89 12.51 0.90
C VAL A 34 22.04 12.16 -0.59
N ALA A 35 21.02 12.43 -1.40
CA ALA A 35 21.01 12.07 -2.81
C ALA A 35 21.83 13.03 -3.69
N ALA A 36 21.83 14.34 -3.40
CA ALA A 36 22.43 15.35 -4.26
C ALA A 36 23.95 15.13 -4.51
N PRO A 37 24.78 14.80 -3.49
CA PRO A 37 26.20 14.49 -3.72
C PRO A 37 26.42 13.22 -4.53
N GLN A 38 25.51 12.24 -4.44
CA GLN A 38 25.60 10.96 -5.14
C GLN A 38 25.07 11.04 -6.58
N TRP A 39 24.36 12.11 -6.93
CA TRP A 39 23.70 12.28 -8.23
C TRP A 39 24.64 12.18 -9.45
N PRO A 40 25.84 12.81 -9.45
CA PRO A 40 26.77 12.66 -10.57
C PRO A 40 27.24 11.20 -10.76
N ALA A 41 27.51 10.49 -9.66
CA ALA A 41 27.94 9.10 -9.69
C ALA A 41 26.83 8.15 -10.20
N ILE A 42 25.57 8.43 -9.86
CA ILE A 42 24.41 7.68 -10.37
C ILE A 42 24.25 7.92 -11.88
N ARG A 43 24.37 9.17 -12.35
CA ARG A 43 24.22 9.50 -13.79
C ARG A 43 25.31 8.88 -14.66
N GLN A 44 26.51 8.69 -14.13
CA GLN A 44 27.63 8.08 -14.87
C GLN A 44 27.57 6.55 -14.87
N ARG A 45 26.68 5.94 -14.09
CA ARG A 45 26.61 4.49 -13.96
C ARG A 45 25.93 3.88 -15.18
N SER A 46 26.67 3.09 -15.95
CA SER A 46 26.07 2.23 -16.97
C SER A 46 25.36 1.07 -16.26
N LEU A 47 24.05 0.93 -16.53
CA LEU A 47 23.28 -0.22 -16.05
C LEU A 47 23.77 -1.46 -16.80
N ALA A 48 24.53 -2.31 -16.12
CA ALA A 48 24.89 -3.63 -16.64
C ALA A 48 23.62 -4.50 -16.62
N TRP A 49 22.94 -4.59 -17.76
CA TRP A 49 21.73 -5.39 -17.92
C TRP A 49 22.06 -6.88 -17.86
N ARG A 50 21.99 -7.46 -16.67
CA ARG A 50 22.18 -8.90 -16.47
C ARG A 50 20.82 -9.58 -16.54
N ALA A 51 20.49 -10.14 -17.70
CA ALA A 51 19.18 -10.75 -17.96
C ALA A 51 18.82 -11.86 -16.95
N GLY A 52 19.78 -12.70 -16.54
CA GLY A 52 19.55 -13.79 -15.58
C GLY A 52 19.05 -13.30 -14.20
N PRO A 53 19.85 -12.49 -13.47
CA PRO A 53 19.42 -11.90 -12.21
C PRO A 53 18.14 -11.05 -12.32
N LEU A 54 17.96 -10.34 -13.44
CA LEU A 54 16.76 -9.54 -13.68
C LEU A 54 15.51 -10.43 -13.81
N ALA A 55 15.59 -11.49 -14.63
CA ALA A 55 14.50 -12.44 -14.81
C ALA A 55 14.18 -13.17 -13.50
N LEU A 56 15.19 -13.61 -12.75
CA LEU A 56 15.00 -14.22 -11.44
C LEU A 56 14.31 -13.27 -10.46
N SER A 57 14.75 -12.00 -10.41
CA SER A 57 14.13 -11.00 -9.55
C SER A 57 12.67 -10.75 -9.94
N ALA A 58 12.37 -10.66 -11.23
CA ALA A 58 11.00 -10.50 -11.73
C ALA A 58 10.14 -11.72 -11.34
N LEU A 59 10.65 -12.93 -11.50
CA LEU A 59 9.97 -14.17 -11.11
C LEU A 59 9.71 -14.20 -9.60
N LEU A 60 10.69 -13.83 -8.78
CA LEU A 60 10.53 -13.76 -7.33
C LEU A 60 9.48 -12.73 -6.91
N ILE A 61 9.42 -11.58 -7.58
CA ILE A 61 8.38 -10.57 -7.35
C ILE A 61 7.00 -11.14 -7.68
N VAL A 62 6.84 -11.76 -8.85
CA VAL A 62 5.57 -12.37 -9.26
C VAL A 62 5.16 -13.50 -8.30
N ALA A 63 6.10 -14.35 -7.90
CA ALA A 63 5.86 -15.43 -6.95
C ALA A 63 5.44 -14.89 -5.58
N ASN A 64 6.09 -13.83 -5.09
CA ASN A 64 5.72 -13.17 -3.85
C ASN A 64 4.30 -12.56 -3.92
N LEU A 65 3.94 -11.92 -5.03
CA LEU A 65 2.60 -11.38 -5.23
C LEU A 65 1.53 -12.49 -5.25
N ALA A 66 1.80 -13.58 -5.97
CA ALA A 66 0.93 -14.77 -5.99
C ALA A 66 0.77 -15.38 -4.59
N TRP A 67 1.87 -15.45 -3.83
CA TRP A 67 1.88 -15.95 -2.46
C TRP A 67 1.01 -15.09 -1.53
N MET A 68 1.10 -13.76 -1.62
CA MET A 68 0.26 -12.87 -0.82
C MET A 68 -1.24 -13.05 -1.13
N ILE A 69 -1.61 -13.21 -2.41
CA ILE A 69 -2.99 -13.50 -2.82
C ILE A 69 -3.46 -14.85 -2.25
N ALA A 70 -2.60 -15.87 -2.30
CA ALA A 70 -2.90 -17.19 -1.78
C ALA A 70 -3.10 -17.20 -0.25
N ILE A 71 -2.26 -16.48 0.49
CA ILE A 71 -2.43 -16.29 1.93
C ILE A 71 -3.76 -15.62 2.23
N TRP A 72 -4.05 -14.47 1.61
CA TRP A 72 -5.30 -13.74 1.85
C TRP A 72 -6.53 -14.61 1.53
N ARG A 73 -6.53 -15.30 0.38
CA ARG A 73 -7.59 -16.24 0.02
C ARG A 73 -7.74 -17.37 1.04
N THR A 74 -6.65 -17.85 1.62
CA THR A 74 -6.69 -18.90 2.65
C THR A 74 -7.30 -18.36 3.95
N SER A 75 -6.95 -17.13 4.34
CA SER A 75 -7.58 -16.45 5.48
C SER A 75 -9.09 -16.28 5.30
N LEU A 76 -9.56 -15.94 4.09
CA LEU A 76 -11.00 -15.87 3.79
C LEU A 76 -11.71 -17.21 4.03
N ARG A 77 -11.05 -18.34 3.73
CA ARG A 77 -11.63 -19.67 3.97
C ARG A 77 -11.83 -19.95 5.47
N TRP A 78 -11.01 -19.38 6.34
CA TRP A 78 -11.24 -19.46 7.80
C TRP A 78 -12.47 -18.65 8.24
N CYS A 79 -12.85 -17.63 7.47
CA CYS A 79 -14.09 -16.88 7.64
C CYS A 79 -15.29 -17.51 6.92
N ALA A 80 -15.19 -18.77 6.49
CA ALA A 80 -16.19 -19.47 5.66
C ALA A 80 -16.46 -18.83 4.29
N GLU A 81 -15.61 -17.91 3.85
CA GLU A 81 -15.72 -17.22 2.56
C GLU A 81 -14.90 -17.93 1.48
N ARG A 82 -15.43 -17.96 0.26
CA ARG A 82 -14.76 -18.61 -0.88
C ARG A 82 -14.75 -17.68 -2.08
N VAL A 83 -13.55 -17.36 -2.54
CA VAL A 83 -13.36 -16.61 -3.78
C VAL A 83 -12.43 -17.39 -4.71
N HIS A 84 -12.68 -17.29 -6.01
CA HIS A 84 -11.80 -17.88 -7.02
C HIS A 84 -10.46 -17.12 -7.08
N TYR A 85 -9.37 -17.79 -7.43
CA TYR A 85 -8.03 -17.19 -7.34
C TYR A 85 -7.89 -15.94 -8.23
N TRP A 86 -8.44 -15.96 -9.44
CA TRP A 86 -8.37 -14.82 -10.36
C TRP A 86 -9.19 -13.62 -9.89
N ASP A 87 -10.32 -13.88 -9.23
CA ASP A 87 -11.13 -12.81 -8.64
C ASP A 87 -10.44 -12.24 -7.40
N ALA A 88 -9.82 -13.09 -6.56
CA ALA A 88 -8.94 -12.63 -5.48
C ALA A 88 -7.82 -11.75 -6.01
N ALA A 89 -7.14 -12.17 -7.08
CA ALA A 89 -6.06 -11.41 -7.68
C ALA A 89 -6.54 -10.03 -8.15
N ARG A 90 -7.69 -9.95 -8.83
CA ARG A 90 -8.30 -8.67 -9.24
C ARG A 90 -8.58 -7.75 -8.05
N ILE A 91 -9.24 -8.27 -7.02
CA ILE A 91 -9.52 -7.51 -5.78
C ILE A 91 -8.22 -7.01 -5.16
N TRP A 92 -7.25 -7.89 -4.99
CA TRP A 92 -5.97 -7.58 -4.34
C TRP A 92 -5.18 -6.52 -5.10
N PHE A 93 -5.07 -6.62 -6.43
CA PHE A 93 -4.34 -5.64 -7.25
C PHE A 93 -5.01 -4.27 -7.25
N THR A 94 -6.34 -4.20 -7.39
CA THR A 94 -7.04 -2.91 -7.37
C THR A 94 -6.98 -2.25 -5.99
N ALA A 95 -7.14 -3.02 -4.92
CA ALA A 95 -6.97 -2.51 -3.56
C ALA A 95 -5.53 -2.00 -3.31
N ASN A 96 -4.52 -2.74 -3.78
CA ASN A 96 -3.12 -2.31 -3.68
C ASN A 96 -2.79 -1.09 -4.54
N LEU A 97 -3.50 -0.88 -5.65
CA LEU A 97 -3.36 0.34 -6.45
C LEU A 97 -3.98 1.54 -5.72
N ALA A 98 -5.14 1.34 -5.07
CA ALA A 98 -5.83 2.39 -4.34
C ALA A 98 -5.01 2.98 -3.18
N ARG A 99 -4.05 2.21 -2.62
CA ARG A 99 -3.14 2.69 -1.58
C ARG A 99 -2.28 3.89 -2.01
N PHE A 100 -2.05 4.05 -3.32
CA PHE A 100 -1.20 5.11 -3.86
C PHE A 100 -1.93 6.45 -4.07
N LEU A 101 -3.25 6.52 -3.89
CA LEU A 101 -4.03 7.75 -4.02
C LEU A 101 -4.19 8.48 -2.66
N PRO A 102 -5.29 8.41 -1.86
CA PRO A 102 -5.38 9.05 -0.54
C PRO A 102 -5.00 8.07 0.60
N GLY A 103 -4.02 7.20 0.38
CA GLY A 103 -3.45 6.31 1.40
C GLY A 103 -4.27 5.04 1.69
N ALA A 104 -3.90 4.37 2.79
CA ALA A 104 -4.41 3.04 3.16
C ALA A 104 -5.94 2.98 3.34
N VAL A 105 -6.60 4.11 3.61
CA VAL A 105 -8.06 4.17 3.76
C VAL A 105 -8.76 3.73 2.47
N LEU A 106 -8.30 4.21 1.29
CA LEU A 106 -8.89 3.76 0.03
C LEU A 106 -8.54 2.33 -0.32
N GLN A 107 -7.39 1.83 0.13
CA GLN A 107 -7.05 0.42 -0.04
C GLN A 107 -8.09 -0.47 0.64
N PHE A 108 -8.39 -0.24 1.91
CA PHE A 108 -9.38 -1.03 2.65
C PHE A 108 -10.80 -0.81 2.11
N ALA A 109 -11.19 0.43 1.78
CA ALA A 109 -12.49 0.69 1.19
C ALA A 109 -12.68 -0.05 -0.15
N SER A 110 -11.64 -0.06 -1.00
CA SER A 110 -11.66 -0.77 -2.29
C SER A 110 -11.71 -2.29 -2.08
N LEU A 111 -10.97 -2.81 -1.10
CA LEU A 111 -10.98 -4.23 -0.74
C LEU A 111 -12.38 -4.67 -0.32
N ALA A 112 -12.98 -3.97 0.64
CA ALA A 112 -14.33 -4.25 1.15
C ALA A 112 -15.40 -4.15 0.05
N LEU A 113 -15.36 -3.07 -0.76
CA LEU A 113 -16.32 -2.84 -1.83
C LEU A 113 -16.20 -3.86 -2.96
N MET A 114 -14.99 -4.29 -3.31
CA MET A 114 -14.81 -5.28 -4.36
C MET A 114 -15.12 -6.69 -3.86
N ALA A 115 -14.69 -7.05 -2.65
CA ALA A 115 -15.02 -8.32 -2.02
C ALA A 115 -16.54 -8.56 -1.97
N SER A 116 -17.31 -7.53 -1.61
CA SER A 116 -18.78 -7.64 -1.55
C SER A 116 -19.42 -7.94 -2.92
N ARG A 117 -18.82 -7.46 -4.02
CA ARG A 117 -19.29 -7.77 -5.39
C ARG A 117 -19.08 -9.23 -5.78
N TYR A 118 -18.17 -9.93 -5.10
CA TYR A 118 -17.91 -11.35 -5.28
C TYR A 118 -18.56 -12.21 -4.19
N GLY A 119 -19.49 -11.64 -3.42
CA GLY A 119 -20.22 -12.35 -2.37
C GLY A 119 -19.44 -12.57 -1.07
N VAL A 120 -18.26 -11.96 -0.93
CA VAL A 120 -17.45 -12.03 0.29
C VAL A 120 -17.87 -10.92 1.25
N SER A 121 -18.11 -11.26 2.51
CA SER A 121 -18.41 -10.29 3.56
C SER A 121 -17.35 -9.19 3.67
N PRO A 122 -17.75 -7.89 3.65
CA PRO A 122 -16.83 -6.77 3.87
C PRO A 122 -16.06 -6.83 5.19
N ALA A 123 -16.64 -7.47 6.22
CA ALA A 123 -16.01 -7.61 7.53
C ALA A 123 -14.96 -8.73 7.58
N ALA A 124 -15.03 -9.68 6.65
CA ALA A 124 -14.05 -10.77 6.52
C ALA A 124 -12.89 -10.42 5.57
N ALA A 125 -13.10 -9.43 4.69
CA ALA A 125 -12.16 -9.02 3.65
C ALA A 125 -10.98 -8.20 4.20
#